data_AF-A0AAX3MUS6-F1
#
_entry.id   AF-A0AAX3MUS6-F1
#
_cell.length_a   1.000
_cell.length_b   1.000
_cell.length_c   1.000
_cell.angle_alpha   90.00
_cell.angle_beta   90.00
_cell.angle_gamma   90.00
#
_symmetry.space_group_name_H-M   'P 1'
#
loop_
_entity.id
_entity.type
_entity.pdbx_description
1 polymer ?
#
loop_
_entity_poly.entity_id
_entity_poly.type
_entity_poly.pdbx_seq_one_letter_code
_entity_poly.pdbx_strand_id
1 'polypeptide(L)' 'MDTMSSIPWNLIMPIIVLQLILAVVGLISLYKAEATRGPKWLWVIIILCGNILGPVAYFVFGRKDVS' A
#
# COMPACT_ATOMS: atom_id res chain seq x y z
N MET A 1 24.12 24.56 13.89
CA MET A 1 24.16 23.72 12.67
C MET A 1 22.80 23.05 12.61
N ASP A 2 21.81 23.76 12.09
CA ASP A 2 20.40 23.37 12.18
C ASP A 2 19.91 23.05 10.76
N THR A 3 20.51 22.00 10.18
CA THR A 3 20.23 21.51 8.82
C THR A 3 18.93 20.69 8.74
N MET A 4 18.17 20.61 9.84
CA MET A 4 17.00 19.72 9.98
C MET A 4 15.65 20.44 9.84
N SER A 5 15.62 21.77 9.87
CA SER A 5 14.37 22.56 9.91
C SER A 5 13.83 23.00 8.55
N SER A 6 14.49 22.65 7.45
CA SER A 6 14.11 23.02 6.08
C SER A 6 13.32 21.96 5.32
N ILE A 7 13.05 20.80 5.93
CA ILE A 7 12.22 19.76 5.31
C ILE A 7 10.76 20.21 5.34
N PRO A 8 10.07 20.36 4.19
CA PRO A 8 8.68 20.79 4.14
C PRO A 8 7.76 19.64 4.58
N TRP A 9 7.63 19.45 5.89
CA TRP A 9 6.83 18.39 6.50
C TRP A 9 5.37 18.41 6.05
N ASN A 10 4.85 19.60 5.71
CA ASN A 10 3.52 19.82 5.17
C ASN A 10 3.30 19.16 3.79
N LEU A 11 4.35 18.94 3.01
CA LEU A 11 4.29 18.26 1.71
C LEU A 11 4.48 16.74 1.84
N ILE A 12 5.25 16.30 2.82
CA ILE A 12 5.57 14.87 3.02
C ILE A 12 4.44 14.16 3.78
N MET A 13 3.82 14.83 4.76
CA MET A 13 2.68 14.29 5.50
C MET A 13 1.59 13.69 4.62
N PRO A 14 1.04 14.39 3.60
CA PRO A 14 -0.03 13.83 2.77
C PRO A 14 0.42 12.62 1.96
N ILE A 15 1.68 12.57 1.54
CA ILE A 15 2.25 11.41 0.83
C ILE A 15 2.30 10.19 1.75
N ILE A 16 2.79 10.37 2.98
CA ILE A 16 2.85 9.29 3.98
C ILE A 16 1.43 8.83 4.35
N VAL A 17 0.50 9.76 4.54
CA VAL A 17 -0.90 9.44 4.86
C VAL A 17 -1.54 8.66 3.71
N LEU A 18 -1.37 9.11 2.47
CA LEU A 18 -1.86 8.40 1.29
C LEU A 18 -1.29 6.99 1.21
N GLN A 19 0.02 6.85 1.41
CA GLN A 19 0.70 5.56 1.42
C GLN A 19 0.13 4.63 2.50
N LEU A 20 -0.04 5.13 3.73
CA LEU A 20 -0.60 4.35 4.83
C LEU A 20 -2.03 3.93 4.54
N ILE A 21 -2.86 4.84 4.00
CA ILE A 21 -4.24 4.51 3.60
C ILE A 21 -4.21 3.41 2.54
N LEU A 22 -3.38 3.53 1.51
CA LEU A 22 -3.28 2.51 0.45
C LEU A 22 -2.84 1.14 1.00
N ALA A 23 -1.85 1.12 1.89
CA ALA A 23 -1.35 -0.09 2.54
C ALA A 23 -2.43 -0.74 3.42
N VAL A 24 -3.08 0.03 4.27
CA VAL A 24 -4.13 -0.45 5.19
C VAL A 24 -5.34 -0.95 4.41
N VAL A 25 -5.83 -0.18 3.44
CA VAL A 25 -6.97 -0.60 2.60
C VAL A 25 -6.60 -1.84 1.78
N GLY A 26 -5.37 -1.91 1.27
CA GLY A 26 -4.86 -3.10 0.57
C GLY A 26 -4.85 -4.35 1.47
N LEU A 27 -4.37 -4.23 2.71
CA LEU A 27 -4.40 -5.33 3.68
C LEU A 27 -5.83 -5.74 4.08
N ILE A 28 -6.71 -4.78 4.35
CA ILE A 28 -8.11 -5.06 4.72
C ILE A 28 -8.83 -5.75 3.55
N SER A 29 -8.65 -5.23 2.34
CA SER A 29 -9.20 -5.83 1.13
C SER A 29 -8.64 -7.24 0.93
N LEU A 30 -7.35 -7.46 1.19
CA LEU A 30 -6.72 -8.77 1.08
C LEU A 30 -7.26 -9.77 2.11
N TYR A 31 -7.49 -9.32 3.34
CA TYR A 31 -8.09 -10.12 4.40
C TYR A 31 -9.54 -10.49 4.08
N LYS A 32 -10.31 -9.53 3.56
CA LYS A 32 -11.72 -9.74 3.18
C LYS A 32 -11.89 -10.52 1.87
N ALA A 33 -10.89 -10.53 0.99
CA ALA A 33 -10.94 -11.27 -0.26
C ALA A 33 -10.90 -12.78 0.01
N GLU A 34 -11.96 -13.50 -0.34
CA GLU A 34 -12.02 -14.96 -0.23
C GLU A 34 -11.05 -15.62 -1.22
N ALA A 35 -10.93 -15.07 -2.43
CA ALA A 35 -10.00 -15.52 -3.46
C ALA A 35 -9.25 -14.34 -4.10
N THR A 36 -7.91 -14.40 -4.10
CA THR A 36 -7.01 -13.41 -4.73
C THR A 36 -6.40 -13.98 -6.01
N ARG A 37 -5.92 -13.13 -6.93
CA ARG A 37 -5.10 -13.57 -8.08
C ARG A 37 -3.74 -14.03 -7.55
N GLY A 38 -3.63 -15.33 -7.23
CA GLY A 38 -2.46 -15.92 -6.58
C GLY A 38 -2.64 -16.12 -5.05
N PRO A 39 -1.63 -16.69 -4.37
CA PRO A 39 -1.69 -16.99 -2.95
C PRO A 39 -1.75 -15.72 -2.08
N LYS A 40 -2.65 -15.70 -1.09
CA LYS A 40 -2.87 -14.53 -0.21
C LYS A 40 -1.59 -14.03 0.45
N TRP A 41 -0.72 -14.95 0.88
CA TRP A 41 0.53 -14.62 1.56
C TRP A 41 1.54 -13.86 0.67
N LEU A 42 1.55 -14.12 -0.64
CA LEU A 42 2.40 -13.40 -1.59
C LEU A 42 2.03 -11.91 -1.63
N TRP A 43 0.73 -11.60 -1.60
CA TRP A 43 0.26 -10.22 -1.59
C TRP A 43 0.64 -9.49 -0.30
N VAL A 44 0.65 -10.18 0.85
CA VAL A 44 1.15 -9.59 2.11
C VAL A 44 2.61 -9.16 1.95
N ILE A 45 3.46 -10.03 1.41
CA ILE A 45 4.88 -9.74 1.18
C ILE A 45 5.05 -8.57 0.21
N ILE A 46 4.28 -8.55 -0.89
CA ILE A 46 4.34 -7.47 -1.87
C ILE A 46 3.94 -6.13 -1.25
N ILE A 47 2.90 -6.10 -0.40
CA ILE A 47 2.47 -4.85 0.26
C ILE A 47 3.52 -4.41 1.30
N LEU A 48 4.12 -5.34 2.05
CA LEU A 48 5.15 -5.02 3.06
C LEU A 48 6.48 -4.57 2.43
N CYS A 49 6.97 -5.28 1.41
CA CYS A 49 8.25 -4.99 0.76
C CYS A 49 8.15 -3.94 -0.36
N GLY A 50 6.97 -3.80 -0.98
CA GLY A 50 6.76 -2.93 -2.14
C GLY A 50 6.43 -1.47 -1.81
N ASN A 51 6.33 -1.11 -0.52
CA ASN A 51 6.14 0.27 -0.06
C ASN A 51 4.86 0.94 -0.65
N ILE A 52 4.97 1.90 -1.59
CA ILE A 52 3.80 2.42 -2.35
C ILE A 52 3.42 1.47 -3.49
N LEU A 53 4.40 0.90 -4.20
CA LEU A 53 4.16 0.02 -5.34
C LEU A 53 3.43 -1.26 -4.94
N GLY A 54 3.66 -1.75 -3.73
CA GLY A 54 3.00 -2.95 -3.20
C GLY A 54 1.47 -2.84 -3.14
N PRO A 55 0.92 -1.88 -2.37
CA PRO A 55 -0.53 -1.65 -2.32
C PRO A 55 -1.12 -1.19 -3.65
N VAL A 56 -0.38 -0.41 -4.46
CA VAL A 56 -0.83 -0.06 -5.82
C VAL A 56 -0.97 -1.31 -6.69
N ALA A 57 0.02 -2.21 -6.70
CA ALA A 57 -0.03 -3.46 -7.45
C ALA A 57 -1.16 -4.37 -6.97
N TYR A 58 -1.41 -4.44 -5.65
CA TYR A 58 -2.56 -5.17 -5.11
C TYR A 58 -3.89 -4.57 -5.58
N PHE A 59 -4.02 -3.25 -5.61
CA PHE A 59 -5.25 -2.60 -6.07
C PHE A 59 -5.52 -2.84 -7.56
N VAL A 60 -4.47 -2.84 -8.38
CA VAL A 60 -4.56 -3.01 -9.85
C VAL A 60 -4.72 -4.48 -10.25
N PHE A 61 -3.97 -5.39 -9.65
CA PHE A 61 -3.92 -6.80 -10.06
C PHE A 61 -4.48 -7.77 -9.03
N GLY A 62 -4.51 -7.42 -7.75
CA GLY A 62 -4.90 -8.32 -6.66
C GLY A 62 -6.39 -8.60 -6.62
N ARG A 63 -7.23 -7.64 -7.05
CA ARG A 63 -8.67 -7.84 -7.18
C ARG A 63 -8.96 -8.71 -8.41
N LYS A 64 -9.52 -9.89 -8.17
CA LYS A 64 -10.19 -10.67 -9.21
C LYS A 64 -11.46 -9.91 -9.55
N ASP A 65 -11.41 -9.06 -10.57
CA ASP A 65 -12.62 -8.71 -11.29
C ASP A 65 -13.16 -10.01 -11.86
N VAL A 66 -14.27 -10.47 -11.27
CA VAL A 66 -15.11 -11.53 -11.81
C VAL A 66 -15.67 -11.02 -13.13
N SER A 67 -14.92 -11.22 -14.20
CA SER A 67 -15.46 -11.26 -15.56
C SER A 67 -15.81 -12.68 -15.93
#